data_AF-A0AAT9IK60-F1
#
_entry.id   AF-A0AAT9IK60-F1
#
_cell.length_a   1.000
_cell.length_b   1.000
_cell.length_c   1.000
_cell.angle_alpha   90.00
_cell.angle_beta   90.00
_cell.angle_gamma   90.00
#
_symmetry.space_group_name_H-M   'P 1'
#
loop_
_entity.id
_entity.type
_entity.pdbx_description
1 polymer ?
#
loop_
_entity_poly.entity_id
_entity_poly.type
_entity_poly.pdbx_seq_one_letter_code
_entity_poly.pdbx_strand_id
1 'polypeptide(L)'
;MPIDLALDLDEDPDLADAILVRVNAEIDGHPHPLIVDTGGARSGLPRGALTDALERLAPRHGGGGGVFSRNGSIERVAARTLRIGDLVVKPAVFDVEAHPDAPPILGLDVLRHHRLDFRFDEARLVLDDDSPVDEERSLVQSSRAHPYVDVAWAGGTWPAIWDSGASISVVDRGVVSRHPERFAAAGEASGTDSSGVTNKTPLVVLPDMSIGGRRFAPSVAAVADLAGLAREDDPPFELILGMPVLRHASWAIHLRDGWWGYLA
;
A
#
# COMPACT_ATOMS: atom_id res chain seq x y z
N MET A 1 -2.81 19.24 15.09
CA MET A 1 -3.22 20.12 13.98
C MET A 1 -3.18 19.25 12.75
N PRO A 2 -4.26 19.21 11.97
CA PRO A 2 -4.29 18.37 10.78
C PRO A 2 -3.22 18.82 9.78
N ILE A 3 -2.66 17.86 9.04
CA ILE A 3 -1.70 18.11 7.96
C ILE A 3 -2.38 17.73 6.65
N ASP A 4 -2.61 18.70 5.78
CA ASP A 4 -3.27 18.48 4.50
C ASP A 4 -2.24 18.29 3.39
N LEU A 5 -2.25 17.12 2.75
CA LEU A 5 -1.31 16.72 1.72
C LEU A 5 -2.04 16.56 0.37
N ALA A 6 -1.52 17.24 -0.65
CA ALA A 6 -1.92 16.97 -2.03
C ALA A 6 -1.36 15.62 -2.49
N LEU A 7 -2.22 14.80 -3.08
CA LEU A 7 -1.84 13.55 -3.74
C LEU A 7 -1.65 13.79 -5.23
N ASP A 8 -0.61 13.19 -5.78
CA ASP A 8 -0.44 12.99 -7.21
C ASP A 8 -0.96 11.59 -7.55
N LEU A 9 -2.01 11.53 -8.38
CA LEU A 9 -2.68 10.29 -8.79
C LEU A 9 -2.25 9.99 -10.22
N ASP A 10 -1.27 9.11 -10.37
CA ASP A 10 -0.66 8.76 -11.66
C ASP A 10 -1.34 7.51 -12.22
N GLU A 11 -2.15 7.70 -13.27
CA GLU A 11 -2.87 6.63 -13.95
C GLU A 11 -1.94 5.84 -14.88
N ASP A 12 -2.02 4.51 -14.84
CA ASP A 12 -1.29 3.66 -15.76
C ASP A 12 -1.95 3.72 -17.16
N PRO A 13 -1.23 4.13 -18.21
CA PRO A 13 -1.80 4.23 -19.56
C PRO A 13 -2.13 2.87 -20.19
N ASP A 14 -1.50 1.79 -19.71
CA ASP A 14 -1.61 0.44 -20.28
C ASP A 14 -2.57 -0.45 -19.47
N LEU A 15 -2.88 -0.07 -18.22
CA LEU A 15 -3.78 -0.81 -17.34
C LEU A 15 -4.86 0.10 -16.75
N ALA A 16 -6.07 -0.02 -17.32
CA ALA A 16 -7.23 0.73 -16.84
C ALA A 16 -7.45 0.55 -15.33
N ASP A 17 -7.76 1.67 -14.66
CA ASP A 17 -7.99 1.79 -13.21
C ASP A 17 -6.77 1.55 -12.31
N ALA A 18 -5.59 1.26 -12.86
CA ALA A 18 -4.37 1.22 -12.06
C ALA A 18 -3.85 2.64 -11.80
N ILE A 19 -3.61 2.94 -10.52
CA ILE A 19 -3.23 4.30 -10.07
C ILE A 19 -2.11 4.20 -9.05
N LEU A 20 -1.03 4.96 -9.24
CA LEU A 20 -0.03 5.17 -8.20
C LEU A 20 -0.36 6.44 -7.43
N VAL A 21 -0.49 6.31 -6.10
CA VAL A 21 -0.79 7.44 -5.20
C VAL A 21 0.51 7.96 -4.61
N ARG A 22 0.89 9.19 -4.96
CA ARG A 22 2.16 9.77 -4.52
C ARG A 22 1.96 11.05 -3.73
N VAL A 23 2.95 11.35 -2.88
CA VAL A 23 3.14 12.66 -2.24
C VAL A 23 4.48 13.23 -2.66
N ASN A 24 4.52 14.56 -2.80
CA ASN A 24 5.79 15.27 -2.99
C ASN A 24 6.47 15.44 -1.63
N ALA A 25 7.63 14.81 -1.49
CA ALA A 25 8.46 14.90 -0.30
C ALA A 25 9.76 15.67 -0.59
N GLU A 26 10.40 16.18 0.46
CA GLU A 26 11.79 16.63 0.41
C GLU A 26 12.65 15.76 1.34
N ILE A 27 13.72 15.17 0.80
CA ILE A 27 14.70 14.39 1.54
C ILE A 27 16.00 15.19 1.56
N ASP A 28 16.42 15.65 2.75
CA ASP A 28 17.56 16.55 2.93
C ASP A 28 17.56 17.75 1.96
N GLY A 29 16.37 18.31 1.70
CA GLY A 29 16.15 19.47 0.83
C GLY A 29 16.02 19.16 -0.66
N HIS A 30 16.02 17.89 -1.07
CA HIS A 30 15.85 17.48 -2.46
C HIS A 30 14.43 16.93 -2.68
N PRO A 31 13.70 17.39 -3.71
CA PRO A 31 12.34 16.92 -3.97
C PRO A 31 12.34 15.49 -4.51
N HIS A 32 11.50 14.64 -3.93
CA HIS A 32 11.30 13.25 -4.33
C HIS A 32 9.83 12.87 -4.20
N PRO A 33 9.18 12.36 -5.26
CA PRO A 33 7.87 11.77 -5.14
C PRO A 33 7.99 10.42 -4.40
N LEU A 34 7.13 10.17 -3.43
CA LEU A 34 7.06 8.89 -2.70
C LEU A 34 5.65 8.31 -2.86
N ILE A 35 5.53 7.02 -3.15
CA ILE A 35 4.23 6.32 -3.11
C ILE A 35 3.76 6.26 -1.66
N VAL A 36 2.51 6.63 -1.39
CA VAL A 36 1.90 6.44 -0.07
C VAL A 36 1.50 4.98 0.08
N ASP A 37 2.24 4.23 0.88
CA ASP A 37 2.16 2.77 0.89
C ASP A 37 1.79 2.22 2.28
N THR A 38 0.53 1.83 2.45
CA THR A 38 0.05 1.14 3.66
C THR A 38 0.32 -0.37 3.67
N GLY A 39 0.70 -0.96 2.53
CA GLY A 39 1.22 -2.33 2.44
C GLY A 39 2.72 -2.43 2.77
N GLY A 40 3.44 -1.31 2.71
CA GLY A 40 4.86 -1.20 3.01
C GLY A 40 5.13 -0.94 4.49
N ALA A 41 5.68 -1.93 5.22
CA ALA A 41 6.03 -1.76 6.64
C ALA A 41 7.09 -0.67 6.92
N ARG A 42 7.88 -0.32 5.90
CA ARG A 42 9.01 0.62 5.95
C ARG A 42 9.00 1.51 4.71
N SER A 43 9.45 2.74 4.88
CA SER A 43 9.78 3.62 3.77
C SER A 43 11.03 3.12 3.05
N GLY A 44 11.05 3.23 1.72
CA GLY A 44 12.07 2.62 0.87
C GLY A 44 12.53 3.58 -0.23
N LEU A 45 13.81 3.50 -0.58
CA LEU A 45 14.40 4.27 -1.67
C LEU A 45 15.19 3.35 -2.61
N PRO A 46 15.13 3.56 -3.93
CA PRO A 46 16.00 2.84 -4.86
C PRO A 46 17.47 3.14 -4.59
N ARG A 47 18.32 2.16 -4.91
CA ARG A 47 19.76 2.39 -4.96
C ARG A 47 20.09 3.41 -6.05
N GLY A 48 20.83 4.47 -5.69
CA GLY A 48 21.25 5.52 -6.62
C GLY A 48 21.93 6.68 -5.91
N ALA A 49 22.11 7.79 -6.64
CA ALA A 49 22.88 8.94 -6.17
C ALA A 49 22.38 9.53 -4.84
N LEU A 50 21.06 9.53 -4.61
CA LEU A 50 20.48 9.97 -3.34
C LEU A 50 20.92 9.04 -2.20
N THR A 51 20.65 7.74 -2.30
CA THR A 51 20.94 6.77 -1.24
C THR A 51 22.44 6.61 -1.00
N ASP A 52 23.28 6.81 -2.02
CA ASP A 52 24.74 6.83 -1.90
C ASP A 52 25.26 8.05 -1.11
N ALA A 53 24.53 9.16 -1.11
CA ALA A 53 24.89 10.38 -0.37
C ALA A 53 24.41 10.38 1.09
N LEU A 54 23.51 9.46 1.46
CA LEU A 54 22.93 9.36 2.80
C LEU A 54 23.82 8.54 3.76
N GLU A 55 23.61 8.73 5.07
CA GLU A 55 24.35 7.99 6.10
C GLU A 55 23.93 6.52 6.10
N ARG A 56 24.87 5.60 5.85
CA ARG A 56 24.60 4.16 5.94
C ARG A 56 24.49 3.73 7.40
N LEU A 57 23.37 3.10 7.74
CA LEU A 57 23.14 2.54 9.07
C LEU A 57 23.67 1.12 9.16
N ALA A 58 24.07 0.70 10.36
CA ALA A 58 24.49 -0.67 10.60
C ALA A 58 23.37 -1.66 10.20
N PRO A 59 23.70 -2.78 9.53
CA PRO A 59 22.73 -3.80 9.18
C PRO A 59 21.96 -4.26 10.42
N ARG A 60 20.64 -4.38 10.31
CA ARG A 60 19.82 -5.12 11.28
C ARG A 60 19.15 -6.28 10.54
N HIS A 61 18.96 -7.38 11.24
CA HIS A 61 18.19 -8.49 10.71
C HIS A 61 16.72 -8.07 10.52
N GLY A 62 16.19 -8.27 9.29
CA GLY A 62 14.77 -8.16 8.96
C GLY A 62 14.35 -6.86 8.27
N GLY A 63 14.34 -6.86 6.93
CA GLY A 63 13.71 -5.82 6.10
C GLY A 63 12.21 -6.05 5.88
N GLY A 64 11.53 -5.04 5.31
CA GLY A 64 10.18 -5.17 4.76
C GLY A 64 10.23 -5.99 3.48
N GLY A 65 9.58 -7.17 3.47
CA GLY A 65 9.44 -7.98 2.26
C GLY A 65 8.08 -7.72 1.64
N GLY A 66 8.04 -7.47 0.33
CA GLY A 66 6.80 -7.32 -0.44
C GLY A 66 6.38 -8.63 -1.14
N VAL A 67 5.21 -8.61 -1.78
CA VAL A 67 4.68 -9.72 -2.61
C VAL A 67 5.71 -10.18 -3.66
N PHE A 68 6.53 -9.24 -4.10
CA PHE A 68 7.48 -9.32 -5.19
C PHE A 68 8.95 -9.35 -4.74
N SER A 69 9.23 -9.27 -3.43
CA SER A 69 10.57 -9.49 -2.85
C SER A 69 10.43 -10.02 -1.44
N ARG A 70 10.58 -11.33 -1.28
CA ARG A 70 10.39 -12.02 0.00
C ARG A 70 11.50 -11.75 1.02
N ASN A 71 12.67 -11.30 0.58
CA ASN A 71 13.83 -11.15 1.46
C ASN A 71 13.98 -9.73 2.07
N GLY A 72 13.24 -8.74 1.55
CA GLY A 72 13.36 -7.34 1.97
C GLY A 72 14.78 -6.77 1.83
N SER A 73 14.94 -5.48 2.01
CA SER A 73 16.29 -4.91 2.07
C SER A 73 16.94 -5.14 3.43
N ILE A 74 18.22 -5.49 3.43
CA ILE A 74 19.07 -5.54 4.63
C ILE A 74 19.88 -4.24 4.82
N GLU A 75 19.87 -3.37 3.80
CA GLU A 75 20.62 -2.12 3.78
C GLU A 75 19.68 -0.97 4.14
N ARG A 76 20.16 -0.08 5.03
CA ARG A 76 19.39 1.08 5.47
C ARG A 76 20.23 2.33 5.45
N VAL A 77 19.59 3.43 5.11
CA VAL A 77 20.19 4.77 5.11
C VAL A 77 19.37 5.72 5.96
N ALA A 78 20.02 6.74 6.50
CA ALA A 78 19.38 7.82 7.23
C ALA A 78 19.56 9.15 6.49
N ALA A 79 18.45 9.85 6.30
CA ALA A 79 18.41 11.26 5.98
C ALA A 79 18.24 12.07 7.27
N ARG A 80 18.77 13.29 7.28
CA ARG A 80 18.60 14.21 8.41
C ARG A 80 17.13 14.60 8.57
N THR A 81 16.45 14.81 7.45
CA THR A 81 15.05 15.22 7.41
C THR A 81 14.32 14.63 6.20
N LEU A 82 13.12 14.12 6.44
CA LEU A 82 12.07 13.96 5.44
C LEU A 82 10.98 15.01 5.74
N ARG A 83 10.58 15.80 4.74
CA ARG A 83 9.47 16.75 4.84
C ARG A 83 8.39 16.40 3.83
N ILE A 84 7.13 16.42 4.24
CA ILE A 84 5.97 16.20 3.37
C ILE A 84 4.90 17.21 3.80
N GLY A 85 4.76 18.31 3.05
CA GLY A 85 4.03 19.48 3.53
C GLY A 85 4.57 19.96 4.89
N ASP A 86 3.71 19.98 5.90
CA ASP A 86 4.06 20.34 7.28
C ASP A 86 4.57 19.16 8.13
N LEU A 87 4.45 17.92 7.64
CA LEU A 87 5.01 16.75 8.31
C LEU A 87 6.55 16.78 8.21
N VAL A 88 7.24 16.56 9.33
CA VAL A 88 8.70 16.49 9.38
C VAL A 88 9.15 15.30 10.22
N VAL A 89 9.92 14.39 9.61
CA VAL A 89 10.50 13.21 10.27
C VAL A 89 12.01 13.38 10.42
N LYS A 90 12.53 13.19 11.65
CA LYS A 90 13.96 13.35 11.98
C LYS A 90 14.47 12.33 13.02
N PRO A 91 15.55 11.59 12.74
CA PRO A 91 16.05 11.29 11.41
C PRO A 91 15.00 10.46 10.63
N ALA A 92 15.00 10.57 9.31
CA ALA A 92 14.20 9.69 8.46
C ALA A 92 15.05 8.49 8.04
N VAL A 93 14.53 7.28 8.20
CA VAL A 93 15.24 6.04 7.88
C VAL A 93 14.54 5.37 6.71
N PHE A 94 15.33 4.91 5.75
CA PHE A 94 14.84 4.23 4.55
C PHE A 94 15.54 2.89 4.38
N ASP A 95 14.77 1.88 4.00
CA ASP A 95 15.30 0.65 3.42
C ASP A 95 15.83 0.97 2.00
N VAL A 96 16.99 0.43 1.61
CA VAL A 96 17.55 0.64 0.27
C VAL A 96 17.14 -0.51 -0.61
N GLU A 97 16.25 -0.25 -1.57
CA GLU A 97 15.79 -1.28 -2.49
C GLU A 97 16.94 -1.81 -3.35
N ALA A 98 16.94 -3.13 -3.56
CA ALA A 98 18.02 -3.79 -4.29
C ALA A 98 18.06 -3.34 -5.77
N HIS A 99 16.89 -3.06 -6.34
CA HIS A 99 16.74 -2.63 -7.72
C HIS A 99 16.74 -1.10 -7.85
N PRO A 100 17.51 -0.52 -8.78
CA PRO A 100 17.55 0.93 -8.98
C PRO A 100 16.24 1.52 -9.51
N ASP A 101 15.41 0.70 -10.18
CA ASP A 101 14.10 1.13 -10.69
C ASP A 101 12.94 0.81 -9.73
N ALA A 102 13.24 0.32 -8.52
CA ALA A 102 12.21 0.13 -7.51
C ALA A 102 11.59 1.50 -7.16
N PRO A 103 10.25 1.58 -7.08
CA PRO A 103 9.62 2.86 -6.79
C PRO A 103 9.91 3.25 -5.34
N PRO A 104 10.23 4.53 -5.06
CA PRO A 104 10.39 5.00 -3.70
C PRO A 104 9.02 5.05 -2.98
N ILE A 105 8.99 4.58 -1.73
CA ILE A 105 7.75 4.44 -0.95
C ILE A 105 7.85 5.15 0.40
N LEU A 106 6.71 5.67 0.86
CA LEU A 106 6.46 6.16 2.20
C LEU A 106 5.64 5.11 2.93
N GLY A 107 6.28 4.38 3.83
CA GLY A 107 5.69 3.23 4.50
C GLY A 107 5.07 3.55 5.87
N LEU A 108 4.57 2.48 6.49
CA LEU A 108 3.96 2.50 7.82
C LEU A 108 4.90 2.91 8.95
N ASP A 109 6.21 2.95 8.74
CA ASP A 109 7.11 3.50 9.75
C ASP A 109 6.99 4.99 9.97
N VAL A 110 6.42 5.70 9.00
CA VAL A 110 5.95 7.07 9.14
C VAL A 110 4.42 7.09 9.30
N LEU A 111 3.68 6.45 8.41
CA LEU A 111 2.22 6.60 8.31
C LEU A 111 1.45 6.10 9.55
N ARG A 112 1.89 5.02 10.21
CA ARG A 112 1.14 4.43 11.34
C ARG A 112 0.99 5.33 12.56
N HIS A 113 1.77 6.41 12.60
CA HIS A 113 1.73 7.37 13.69
C HIS A 113 0.59 8.37 13.55
N HIS A 114 -0.16 8.34 12.44
CA HIS A 114 -1.21 9.27 12.12
C HIS A 114 -2.55 8.58 11.87
N ARG A 115 -3.63 9.33 12.03
CA ARG A 115 -4.90 9.04 11.36
C ARG A 115 -4.75 9.43 9.89
N LEU A 116 -5.15 8.55 8.98
CA LEU A 116 -5.04 8.75 7.53
C LEU A 116 -6.43 8.95 6.93
N ASP A 117 -6.76 10.18 6.54
CA ASP A 117 -8.02 10.51 5.86
C ASP A 117 -7.77 10.64 4.36
N PHE A 118 -7.99 9.55 3.63
CA PHE A 118 -7.87 9.49 2.18
C PHE A 118 -9.15 9.99 1.51
N ARG A 119 -9.04 11.10 0.78
CA ARG A 119 -10.09 11.67 -0.09
C ARG A 119 -9.60 11.61 -1.53
N PHE A 120 -9.75 10.44 -2.15
CA PHE A 120 -9.18 10.18 -3.47
C PHE A 120 -9.83 11.01 -4.59
N ASP A 121 -11.11 11.34 -4.45
CA ASP A 121 -11.85 12.23 -5.36
C ASP A 121 -11.33 13.68 -5.33
N GLU A 122 -10.79 14.12 -4.19
CA GLU A 122 -10.16 15.42 -4.01
C GLU A 122 -8.65 15.40 -4.26
N ALA A 123 -8.07 14.21 -4.50
CA ALA A 123 -6.62 13.98 -4.50
C ALA A 123 -5.96 14.56 -3.22
N ARG A 124 -6.48 14.16 -2.06
CA ARG A 124 -6.01 14.60 -0.74
C ARG A 124 -5.79 13.44 0.23
N LEU A 125 -4.76 13.59 1.04
CA LEU A 125 -4.54 12.83 2.27
C LEU A 125 -4.42 13.82 3.42
N VAL A 126 -5.36 13.78 4.35
CA VAL A 126 -5.31 14.60 5.57
C VAL A 126 -4.83 13.73 6.72
N LEU A 127 -3.78 14.15 7.41
CA LEU A 127 -3.26 13.47 8.59
C LEU A 127 -3.83 14.10 9.85
N ASP A 128 -4.26 13.27 10.80
CA ASP A 128 -4.71 13.70 12.14
C ASP A 128 -5.87 14.72 12.12
N ASP A 129 -6.78 14.57 11.16
CA ASP A 129 -8.04 15.30 11.09
C ASP A 129 -9.06 14.76 12.12
N ASP A 130 -10.06 15.58 12.45
CA ASP A 130 -11.18 15.20 13.32
C ASP A 130 -12.51 15.04 12.57
N SER A 131 -12.43 14.95 11.23
CA SER A 131 -13.59 14.71 10.37
C SER A 131 -14.43 13.53 10.86
N PRO A 132 -15.76 13.65 10.88
CA PRO A 132 -16.63 12.55 11.31
C PRO A 132 -16.60 11.40 10.31
N VAL A 133 -16.77 10.18 10.83
CA VAL A 133 -16.98 8.97 10.03
C VAL A 133 -18.40 8.46 10.19
N ASP A 134 -18.86 7.67 9.22
CA ASP A 134 -20.16 7.01 9.26
C ASP A 134 -20.31 6.09 10.47
N GLU A 135 -19.29 5.25 10.70
CA GLU A 135 -19.21 4.26 11.76
C GLU A 135 -17.74 3.90 11.97
N GLU A 136 -17.30 3.89 13.23
CA GLU A 136 -16.00 3.38 13.63
C GLU A 136 -16.03 1.85 13.67
N ARG A 137 -15.26 1.22 12.80
CA ARG A 137 -15.12 -0.23 12.70
C ARG A 137 -13.73 -0.62 13.18
N SER A 138 -13.62 -1.71 13.94
CA SER A 138 -12.32 -2.19 14.41
C SER A 138 -11.40 -2.50 13.22
N LEU A 139 -10.16 -2.06 13.30
CA LEU A 139 -9.11 -2.29 12.32
C LEU A 139 -8.16 -3.37 12.83
N VAL A 140 -8.23 -4.54 12.23
CA VAL A 140 -7.24 -5.59 12.47
C VAL A 140 -5.94 -5.20 11.80
N GLN A 141 -4.80 -5.47 12.45
CA GLN A 141 -3.49 -5.16 11.92
C GLN A 141 -2.56 -6.37 12.04
N SER A 142 -1.64 -6.53 11.08
CA SER A 142 -0.54 -7.50 11.23
C SER A 142 0.45 -7.04 12.31
N SER A 143 1.37 -7.92 12.68
CA SER A 143 2.57 -7.61 13.46
C SER A 143 3.46 -6.51 12.84
N ARG A 144 3.26 -6.18 11.55
CA ARG A 144 3.90 -5.07 10.84
C ARG A 144 3.00 -3.84 10.65
N ALA A 145 1.84 -3.84 11.31
CA ALA A 145 0.82 -2.81 11.27
C ALA A 145 0.05 -2.68 9.95
N HIS A 146 0.20 -3.62 8.99
CA HIS A 146 -0.59 -3.60 7.75
C HIS A 146 -2.07 -3.65 8.11
N PRO A 147 -2.90 -2.72 7.61
CA PRO A 147 -4.32 -2.67 7.92
C PRO A 147 -5.09 -3.76 7.18
N TYR A 148 -5.99 -4.44 7.89
CA TYR A 148 -6.89 -5.44 7.32
C TYR A 148 -8.32 -4.94 7.37
N VAL A 149 -9.03 -5.12 6.27
CA VAL A 149 -10.48 -4.92 6.18
C VAL A 149 -11.15 -6.20 5.75
N ASP A 150 -12.34 -6.44 6.27
CA ASP A 150 -13.17 -7.58 5.88
C ASP A 150 -13.89 -7.28 4.57
N VAL A 151 -13.65 -8.13 3.58
CA VAL A 151 -14.25 -8.06 2.25
C VAL A 151 -15.26 -9.19 2.09
N ALA A 152 -16.52 -8.84 1.95
CA ALA A 152 -17.58 -9.80 1.66
C ALA A 152 -17.77 -9.94 0.15
N TRP A 153 -17.55 -11.16 -0.36
CA TRP A 153 -17.79 -11.50 -1.75
C TRP A 153 -18.08 -13.00 -1.89
N ALA A 154 -18.91 -13.33 -2.89
CA ALA A 154 -19.28 -14.70 -3.22
C ALA A 154 -19.74 -15.57 -2.02
N GLY A 155 -20.54 -14.96 -1.13
CA GLY A 155 -21.15 -15.62 0.04
C GLY A 155 -20.23 -15.84 1.23
N GLY A 156 -18.98 -15.35 1.18
CA GLY A 156 -18.02 -15.40 2.28
C GLY A 156 -17.53 -14.01 2.68
N THR A 157 -16.83 -13.93 3.81
CA THR A 157 -16.10 -12.74 4.26
C THR A 157 -14.63 -13.12 4.39
N TRP A 158 -13.76 -12.30 3.80
CA TRP A 158 -12.35 -12.58 3.66
C TRP A 158 -11.53 -11.38 4.13
N PRO A 159 -10.53 -11.56 5.01
CA PRO A 159 -9.62 -10.51 5.38
C PRO A 159 -8.75 -10.13 4.17
N ALA A 160 -8.66 -8.84 3.89
CA ALA A 160 -7.82 -8.29 2.84
C ALA A 160 -6.92 -7.18 3.39
N ILE A 161 -5.69 -7.10 2.91
CA ILE A 161 -4.81 -5.97 3.23
C ILE A 161 -5.34 -4.74 2.49
N TRP A 162 -5.55 -3.65 3.21
CA TRP A 162 -5.85 -2.35 2.63
C TRP A 162 -4.53 -1.68 2.24
N ASP A 163 -4.27 -1.51 0.95
CA ASP A 163 -2.96 -1.12 0.43
C ASP A 163 -3.06 0.05 -0.55
N SER A 164 -2.83 1.27 -0.07
CA SER A 164 -2.78 2.46 -0.93
C SER A 164 -1.54 2.50 -1.85
N GLY A 165 -0.53 1.67 -1.59
CA GLY A 165 0.66 1.54 -2.43
C GLY A 165 0.45 0.60 -3.61
N ALA A 166 -0.58 -0.25 -3.55
CA ALA A 166 -0.93 -1.18 -4.61
C ALA A 166 -1.72 -0.47 -5.72
N SER A 167 -1.08 -0.26 -6.88
CA SER A 167 -1.75 0.34 -8.03
C SER A 167 -2.90 -0.49 -8.57
N ILE A 168 -2.86 -1.80 -8.37
CA ILE A 168 -3.92 -2.75 -8.69
C ILE A 168 -4.12 -3.69 -7.49
N SER A 169 -5.33 -4.20 -7.29
CA SER A 169 -5.57 -5.28 -6.32
C SER A 169 -4.80 -6.55 -6.71
N VAL A 170 -4.46 -7.39 -5.72
CA VAL A 170 -3.78 -8.67 -5.94
C VAL A 170 -4.55 -9.78 -5.26
N VAL A 171 -4.88 -10.85 -5.98
CA VAL A 171 -5.56 -12.04 -5.46
C VAL A 171 -4.65 -13.26 -5.51
N ASP A 172 -4.72 -14.10 -4.48
CA ASP A 172 -3.94 -15.32 -4.40
C ASP A 172 -4.31 -16.31 -5.51
N ARG A 173 -3.29 -16.86 -6.17
CA ARG A 173 -3.45 -17.86 -7.24
C ARG A 173 -4.21 -19.11 -6.77
N GLY A 174 -4.04 -19.51 -5.51
CA GLY A 174 -4.77 -20.62 -4.91
C GLY A 174 -6.27 -20.35 -4.84
N VAL A 175 -6.71 -19.13 -4.54
CA VAL A 175 -8.14 -18.77 -4.53
C VAL A 175 -8.71 -18.85 -5.93
N VAL A 176 -8.02 -18.27 -6.92
CA VAL A 176 -8.43 -18.32 -8.33
C VAL A 176 -8.53 -19.78 -8.81
N SER A 177 -7.60 -20.63 -8.40
CA SER A 177 -7.60 -22.05 -8.78
C SER A 177 -8.72 -22.86 -8.10
N ARG A 178 -9.10 -22.52 -6.86
CA ARG A 178 -10.17 -23.19 -6.11
C ARG A 178 -11.57 -22.76 -6.53
N HIS A 179 -11.71 -21.53 -7.03
CA HIS A 179 -12.99 -20.93 -7.41
C HIS A 179 -12.95 -20.28 -8.80
N PRO A 180 -12.50 -20.99 -9.86
CA PRO A 180 -12.30 -20.39 -11.18
C PRO A 180 -13.60 -19.83 -11.78
N GLU A 181 -14.77 -20.35 -11.38
CA GLU A 181 -16.08 -19.88 -11.82
C GLU A 181 -16.41 -18.45 -11.34
N ARG A 182 -15.67 -17.93 -10.35
CA ARG A 182 -15.90 -16.60 -9.76
C ARG A 182 -15.08 -15.50 -10.42
N PHE A 183 -14.16 -15.85 -11.31
CA PHE A 183 -13.22 -14.91 -11.91
C PHE A 183 -13.29 -14.97 -13.43
N ALA A 184 -13.43 -13.81 -14.06
CA ALA A 184 -13.23 -13.68 -15.50
C ALA A 184 -11.77 -13.34 -15.80
N ALA A 185 -11.19 -13.91 -16.84
CA ALA A 185 -9.85 -13.53 -17.30
C ALA A 185 -9.86 -12.08 -17.82
N ALA A 186 -8.86 -11.30 -17.43
CA ALA A 186 -8.71 -9.88 -17.82
C ALA A 186 -7.40 -9.61 -18.60
N GLY A 187 -6.76 -10.67 -19.12
CA GLY A 187 -5.52 -10.58 -19.87
C GLY A 187 -4.28 -10.76 -18.99
N GLU A 188 -3.20 -10.06 -19.34
CA GLU A 188 -1.91 -10.09 -18.63
C GLU A 188 -1.41 -8.64 -18.49
N ALA A 189 -0.82 -8.31 -17.35
CA ALA A 189 -0.02 -7.10 -17.18
C ALA A 189 1.46 -7.48 -17.06
N SER A 190 2.34 -6.62 -17.55
CA SER A 190 3.77 -6.71 -17.23
C SER A 190 4.02 -5.86 -15.99
N GLY A 191 4.44 -6.50 -14.90
CA GLY A 191 4.84 -5.80 -13.67
C GLY A 191 6.33 -5.98 -13.43
N THR A 192 7.04 -4.90 -13.13
CA THR A 192 8.42 -4.99 -12.62
C THR A 192 8.36 -5.13 -11.11
N ASP A 193 8.79 -6.28 -10.64
CA ASP A 193 8.77 -6.64 -9.23
C ASP A 193 9.90 -5.87 -8.49
N SER A 194 9.90 -5.84 -7.15
CA SER A 194 10.94 -5.14 -6.36
C SER A 194 12.37 -5.68 -6.54
N SER A 195 12.54 -6.81 -7.25
CA SER A 195 13.84 -7.33 -7.69
C SER A 195 14.25 -6.86 -9.09
N GLY A 196 13.37 -6.15 -9.80
CA GLY A 196 13.60 -5.65 -11.15
C GLY A 196 13.18 -6.58 -12.27
N VAL A 197 12.59 -7.71 -11.95
CA VAL A 197 12.18 -8.68 -12.96
C VAL A 197 10.81 -8.29 -13.49
N THR A 198 10.73 -8.02 -14.80
CA THR A 198 9.45 -7.85 -15.48
C THR A 198 8.81 -9.23 -15.68
N ASN A 199 7.76 -9.50 -14.92
CA ASN A 199 6.98 -10.72 -15.04
C ASN A 199 5.62 -10.40 -15.67
N LYS A 200 5.21 -11.25 -16.61
CA LYS A 200 3.83 -11.27 -17.07
C LYS A 200 2.97 -11.89 -15.97
N THR A 201 2.08 -11.08 -15.44
CA THR A 201 1.18 -11.46 -14.35
C THR A 201 -0.22 -11.61 -14.93
N PRO A 202 -0.84 -12.80 -14.82
CA PRO A 202 -2.23 -12.98 -15.23
C PRO A 202 -3.13 -12.01 -14.48
N LEU A 203 -4.10 -11.46 -15.19
CA LEU A 203 -5.13 -10.59 -14.63
C LEU A 203 -6.48 -11.31 -14.60
N VAL A 204 -7.24 -11.02 -13.56
CA VAL A 204 -8.63 -11.45 -13.43
C VAL A 204 -9.52 -10.27 -13.05
N VAL A 205 -10.82 -10.41 -13.26
CA VAL A 205 -11.83 -9.53 -12.70
C VAL A 205 -12.28 -10.10 -11.36
N LEU A 206 -12.04 -9.33 -10.28
CA LEU A 206 -12.70 -9.56 -8.99
C LEU A 206 -14.20 -9.28 -9.15
N PRO A 207 -15.08 -10.12 -8.58
CA PRO A 207 -16.51 -9.84 -8.61
C PRO A 207 -16.85 -8.64 -7.73
N ASP A 208 -18.12 -8.24 -7.75
CA ASP A 208 -18.60 -7.23 -6.83
C ASP A 208 -18.37 -7.66 -5.37
N MET A 209 -18.04 -6.69 -4.54
CA MET A 209 -17.69 -6.92 -3.15
C MET A 209 -18.33 -5.89 -2.24
N SER A 210 -18.40 -6.20 -0.95
CA SER A 210 -18.88 -5.29 0.08
C SER A 210 -17.86 -5.16 1.20
N ILE A 211 -17.57 -3.93 1.61
CA ILE A 211 -16.65 -3.60 2.70
C ILE A 211 -17.42 -2.66 3.63
N GLY A 212 -17.54 -3.00 4.92
CA GLY A 212 -18.33 -2.20 5.87
C GLY A 212 -19.77 -1.91 5.43
N GLY A 213 -20.39 -2.78 4.62
CA GLY A 213 -21.73 -2.58 4.06
C GLY A 213 -21.80 -1.73 2.79
N ARG A 214 -20.71 -1.08 2.36
CA ARG A 214 -20.61 -0.36 1.09
C ARG A 214 -20.24 -1.32 -0.03
N ARG A 215 -20.98 -1.25 -1.15
CA ARG A 215 -20.72 -2.08 -2.34
C ARG A 215 -19.68 -1.42 -3.25
N PHE A 216 -18.78 -2.24 -3.77
CA PHE A 216 -17.78 -1.87 -4.77
C PHE A 216 -18.02 -2.70 -6.02
N ALA A 217 -17.90 -2.05 -7.19
CA ALA A 217 -18.07 -2.69 -8.48
C ALA A 217 -16.95 -3.71 -8.75
N PRO A 218 -17.17 -4.66 -9.68
CA PRO A 218 -16.10 -5.53 -10.17
C PRO A 218 -14.89 -4.73 -10.64
N SER A 219 -13.69 -5.20 -10.32
CA SER A 219 -12.44 -4.50 -10.63
C SER A 219 -11.35 -5.49 -11.07
N VAL A 220 -10.34 -5.00 -11.79
CA VAL A 220 -9.21 -5.84 -12.20
C VAL A 220 -8.29 -6.13 -11.01
N ALA A 221 -7.75 -7.34 -10.94
CA ALA A 221 -6.72 -7.74 -10.01
C ALA A 221 -5.64 -8.61 -10.68
N ALA A 222 -4.41 -8.47 -10.19
CA ALA A 222 -3.31 -9.34 -10.56
C ALA A 222 -3.37 -10.66 -9.78
N VAL A 223 -2.95 -11.76 -10.40
CA VAL A 223 -2.88 -13.08 -9.77
C VAL A 223 -1.45 -13.39 -9.36
N ALA A 224 -1.19 -13.51 -8.06
CA ALA A 224 0.13 -13.79 -7.50
C ALA A 224 0.09 -14.87 -6.40
N ASP A 225 1.26 -15.37 -5.99
CA ASP A 225 1.36 -16.30 -4.85
C ASP A 225 1.47 -15.50 -3.54
N LEU A 226 0.32 -15.28 -2.88
CA LEU A 226 0.25 -14.61 -1.57
C LEU A 226 0.40 -15.60 -0.41
N ALA A 227 0.12 -16.89 -0.66
CA ALA A 227 0.31 -17.95 0.32
C ALA A 227 1.74 -17.94 0.91
N GLY A 228 1.80 -17.88 2.25
CA GLY A 228 3.06 -17.85 3.01
C GLY A 228 3.70 -16.46 3.17
N LEU A 229 3.05 -15.39 2.71
CA LEU A 229 3.50 -14.02 3.02
C LEU A 229 3.09 -13.57 4.43
N ALA A 230 1.96 -14.04 4.94
CA ALA A 230 1.56 -13.81 6.32
C ALA A 230 2.55 -14.49 7.30
N ARG A 231 2.92 -13.78 8.37
CA ARG A 231 3.73 -14.36 9.46
C ARG A 231 2.84 -15.24 10.34
N GLU A 232 3.47 -16.08 11.17
CA GLU A 232 2.78 -17.07 12.02
C GLU A 232 1.65 -16.47 12.88
N ASP A 233 1.83 -15.25 13.39
CA ASP A 233 0.87 -14.54 14.23
C ASP A 233 0.01 -13.51 13.47
N ASP A 234 0.22 -13.36 12.17
CA ASP A 234 -0.55 -12.41 11.35
C ASP A 234 -1.84 -13.08 10.84
N PRO A 235 -2.93 -12.31 10.63
CA PRO A 235 -4.10 -12.83 9.96
C PRO A 235 -3.72 -13.36 8.57
N PRO A 236 -4.17 -14.57 8.18
CA PRO A 236 -4.01 -15.02 6.81
C PRO A 236 -4.78 -14.08 5.88
N PHE A 237 -4.26 -13.84 4.70
CA PHE A 237 -4.93 -13.07 3.67
C PHE A 237 -4.72 -13.72 2.31
N GLU A 238 -5.69 -13.51 1.44
CA GLU A 238 -5.66 -13.99 0.06
C GLU A 238 -5.97 -12.87 -0.94
N LEU A 239 -6.08 -11.64 -0.43
CA LEU A 239 -6.41 -10.44 -1.19
C LEU A 239 -5.64 -9.23 -0.64
N ILE A 240 -5.07 -8.46 -1.54
CA ILE A 240 -4.60 -7.10 -1.31
C ILE A 240 -5.55 -6.20 -2.10
N LEU A 241 -6.19 -5.26 -1.43
CA LEU A 241 -7.05 -4.25 -2.04
C LEU A 241 -6.20 -3.05 -2.44
N GLY A 242 -6.11 -2.83 -3.75
CA GLY A 242 -5.44 -1.68 -4.33
C GLY A 242 -6.40 -0.65 -4.91
N MET A 243 -5.83 0.30 -5.62
CA MET A 243 -6.52 1.50 -6.12
C MET A 243 -7.79 1.30 -6.96
N PRO A 244 -7.98 0.21 -7.74
CA PRO A 244 -9.23 -0.04 -8.45
C PRO A 244 -10.45 -0.20 -7.53
N VAL A 245 -10.24 -0.48 -6.24
CA VAL A 245 -11.29 -0.51 -5.22
C VAL A 245 -11.20 0.72 -4.33
N LEU A 246 -10.00 1.03 -3.82
CA LEU A 246 -9.82 2.04 -2.78
C LEU A 246 -10.26 3.44 -3.22
N ARG A 247 -10.04 3.83 -4.48
CA ARG A 247 -10.37 5.16 -5.01
C ARG A 247 -11.87 5.51 -4.97
N HIS A 248 -12.74 4.52 -4.82
CA HIS A 248 -14.19 4.69 -4.91
C HIS A 248 -14.87 5.00 -3.57
N ALA A 249 -14.08 5.32 -2.54
CA ALA A 249 -14.59 5.80 -1.27
C ALA A 249 -13.57 6.73 -0.59
N SER A 250 -14.07 7.57 0.30
CA SER A 250 -13.25 8.38 1.20
C SER A 250 -13.11 7.64 2.53
N TRP A 251 -11.88 7.36 2.93
CA TRP A 251 -11.56 6.47 4.05
C TRP A 251 -10.90 7.25 5.18
N ALA A 252 -11.28 6.95 6.41
CA ALA A 252 -10.49 7.28 7.59
C ALA A 252 -9.87 5.98 8.13
N ILE A 253 -8.55 5.94 8.26
CA ILE A 253 -7.82 4.79 8.81
C ILE A 253 -6.96 5.28 9.96
N HIS A 254 -7.31 4.89 11.18
CA HIS A 254 -6.60 5.27 12.39
C HIS A 254 -5.72 4.13 12.89
N LEU A 255 -4.56 3.96 12.26
CA LEU A 255 -3.63 2.86 12.51
C LEU A 255 -3.15 2.76 13.97
N ARG A 256 -3.05 3.88 14.69
CA ARG A 256 -2.65 3.90 16.10
C ARG A 256 -3.74 3.41 17.05
N ASP A 257 -5.00 3.73 16.73
CA ASP A 257 -6.14 3.51 17.63
C ASP A 257 -6.94 2.28 17.20
N GLY A 258 -6.57 1.67 16.08
CA GLY A 258 -7.10 0.38 15.64
C GLY A 258 -8.54 0.47 15.15
N TRP A 259 -8.87 1.52 14.38
CA TRP A 259 -10.19 1.63 13.75
C TRP A 259 -10.12 2.24 12.34
N TRP A 260 -11.18 2.01 11.55
CA TRP A 260 -11.41 2.63 10.26
C TRP A 260 -12.89 2.97 10.05
N GLY A 261 -13.20 3.85 9.12
CA GLY A 261 -14.56 4.22 8.74
C GLY A 261 -14.60 4.93 7.39
N TYR A 262 -15.81 5.17 6.87
CA TYR A 262 -15.97 6.05 5.71
C TYR A 262 -16.15 7.48 6.18
N LEU A 263 -15.46 8.43 5.54
CA LEU A 263 -15.67 9.84 5.79
C LEU A 263 -17.11 10.22 5.36
N ALA A 264 -17.77 11.03 6.20
CA ALA A 264 -19.16 11.46 6.03
C ALA A 264 -19.32 12.64 5.06
#